data_AF-A0A8S3FZN7-F1
#
_entry.id   AF-A0A8S3FZN7-F1
#
_cell.length_a   1.000
_cell.length_b   1.000
_cell.length_c   1.000
_cell.angle_alpha   90.00
_cell.angle_beta   90.00
_cell.angle_gamma   90.00
#
_symmetry.space_group_name_H-M   'P 1'
#
loop_
_entity.id
_entity.type
_entity.pdbx_description
1 polymer ?
#
loop_
_entity_poly.entity_id
_entity_poly.type
_entity_poly.pdbx_seq_one_letter_code
_entity_poly.pdbx_strand_id
1 'polypeptide(L)'
;MLTKNSFPCLLAKFRSEMATAKVVDSSSCRKLALIISNGNYRKESNKLSQSINNANDLRDSLKKINFDVKTANNLTKKEMTSQIIDFSELIKNGDLVLFYFCGHGCQLNGKNYLIPVDDATIQTDRDVEDFAVNVERTITRLLG
;
A
#
# COMPACT_ATOMS: atom_id res chain seq x y z
N MET A 1 3.68 -3.40 54.29
CA MET A 1 2.54 -2.95 53.48
C MET A 1 3.01 -2.88 52.04
N LEU A 2 2.53 -3.85 51.24
CA LEU A 2 2.59 -4.07 49.78
C LEU A 2 3.96 -4.20 49.07
N THR A 3 4.24 -5.48 48.79
CA THR A 3 5.28 -6.09 47.98
C THR A 3 5.08 -5.86 46.47
N LYS A 4 6.20 -5.67 45.76
CA LYS A 4 6.34 -5.77 44.31
C LYS A 4 5.86 -7.15 43.84
N ASN A 5 4.84 -7.19 42.98
CA ASN A 5 4.49 -8.39 42.22
C ASN A 5 4.64 -8.11 40.73
N SER A 6 5.76 -8.57 40.18
CA SER A 6 5.92 -8.93 38.78
C SER A 6 4.82 -9.92 38.40
N PHE A 7 4.04 -9.61 37.37
CA PHE A 7 3.14 -10.58 36.77
C PHE A 7 3.96 -11.45 35.79
N PRO A 8 4.09 -12.76 36.03
CA PRO A 8 4.78 -13.66 35.13
C PRO A 8 3.93 -13.90 33.88
N CYS A 9 4.64 -13.97 32.76
CA CYS A 9 4.20 -14.41 31.45
C CYS A 9 3.20 -15.59 31.51
N LEU A 10 2.03 -15.35 30.93
CA LEU A 10 0.97 -16.34 30.76
C LEU A 10 1.48 -17.50 29.89
N LEU A 11 1.67 -18.66 30.53
CA LEU A 11 1.97 -19.93 29.88
C LEU A 11 0.76 -20.36 29.04
N ALA A 12 0.81 -20.16 27.71
CA ALA A 12 -0.13 -20.79 26.79
C ALA A 12 0.25 -22.28 26.66
N LYS A 13 -0.56 -23.17 27.25
CA LYS A 13 -0.51 -24.62 26.96
C LYS A 13 -0.96 -24.83 25.51
N PHE A 14 -0.02 -25.00 24.59
CA PHE A 14 -0.31 -25.54 23.27
C PHE A 14 -0.56 -27.04 23.38
N ARG A 15 -1.80 -27.45 23.16
CA ARG A 15 -2.17 -28.87 22.96
C ARG A 15 -1.73 -29.24 21.55
N SER A 16 -0.67 -30.02 21.44
CA SER A 16 -0.25 -30.67 20.18
C SER A 16 -1.29 -31.73 19.81
N GLU A 17 -2.19 -31.38 18.90
CA GLU A 17 -2.80 -32.38 18.03
C GLU A 17 -1.93 -32.40 16.77
N MET A 18 -1.26 -33.52 16.51
CA MET A 18 -0.54 -33.76 15.25
C MET A 18 -1.56 -33.82 14.12
N ALA A 19 -2.01 -32.66 13.64
CA ALA A 19 -2.52 -32.53 12.30
C ALA A 19 -1.32 -32.78 11.38
N THR A 20 -1.41 -33.82 10.55
CA THR A 20 -0.56 -33.95 9.37
C THR A 20 -0.81 -32.72 8.50
N ALA A 21 -0.02 -31.67 8.73
CA ALA A 21 0.07 -30.55 7.83
C ALA A 21 0.51 -31.13 6.50
N LYS A 22 -0.44 -31.25 5.56
CA LYS A 22 -0.13 -31.43 4.16
C LYS A 22 0.78 -30.25 3.85
N VAL A 23 2.08 -30.52 3.67
CA VAL A 23 2.98 -29.57 3.04
C VAL A 23 2.39 -29.38 1.65
N VAL A 24 1.52 -28.40 1.52
CA VAL A 24 1.14 -27.86 0.23
C VAL A 24 2.44 -27.27 -0.25
N ASP A 25 3.08 -28.01 -1.14
CA ASP A 25 4.23 -27.54 -1.89
C ASP A 25 3.94 -26.08 -2.27
N SER A 26 4.72 -25.16 -1.71
CA SER A 26 4.54 -23.75 -1.95
C SER A 26 4.95 -23.52 -3.40
N SER A 27 4.05 -23.79 -4.33
CA SER A 27 4.05 -23.12 -5.62
C SER A 27 4.25 -21.65 -5.30
N SER A 28 5.46 -21.13 -5.54
CA SER A 28 5.99 -19.97 -4.85
C SER A 28 4.95 -18.84 -4.85
N CYS A 29 4.40 -18.52 -3.68
CA CYS A 29 3.56 -17.34 -3.50
C CYS A 29 4.36 -16.15 -4.03
N ARG A 30 3.98 -15.61 -5.20
CA ARG A 30 4.74 -14.52 -5.80
C ARG A 30 4.50 -13.30 -4.93
N LYS A 31 5.56 -12.56 -4.65
CA LYS A 31 5.47 -11.32 -3.91
C LYS A 31 5.45 -10.20 -4.93
N LEU A 32 4.33 -9.50 -5.05
CA LEU A 32 4.14 -8.39 -5.98
C LEU A 32 4.04 -7.10 -5.18
N ALA A 33 4.70 -6.04 -5.65
CA ALA A 33 4.58 -4.72 -5.06
C ALA A 33 4.29 -3.65 -6.12
N LEU A 34 3.34 -2.77 -5.83
CA LEU A 34 3.14 -1.53 -6.56
C LEU A 34 3.47 -0.36 -5.63
N ILE A 35 4.44 0.45 -6.04
CA ILE A 35 4.86 1.67 -5.36
C ILE A 35 4.51 2.86 -6.26
N ILE A 36 3.65 3.75 -5.78
CA ILE A 36 3.35 5.02 -6.46
C ILE A 36 3.92 6.17 -5.62
N SER A 37 4.72 7.04 -6.23
CA SER A 37 5.29 8.20 -5.54
C SER A 37 4.98 9.50 -6.28
N ASN A 38 4.16 10.34 -5.67
CA ASN A 38 3.85 11.67 -6.17
C ASN A 38 4.57 12.72 -5.33
N GLY A 39 5.45 13.48 -5.97
CA GLY A 39 6.22 14.55 -5.32
C GLY A 39 6.25 15.86 -6.11
N ASN A 40 6.01 15.82 -7.43
CA ASN A 40 6.02 17.01 -8.29
C ASN A 40 4.61 17.56 -8.51
N TYR A 41 3.96 18.02 -7.43
CA TYR A 41 2.66 18.69 -7.49
C TYR A 41 2.78 20.07 -8.16
N ARG A 42 1.68 20.58 -8.72
CA ARG A 42 1.71 21.85 -9.48
C ARG A 42 2.10 23.05 -8.64
N LYS A 43 1.59 23.13 -7.41
CA LYS A 43 1.94 24.21 -6.48
C LYS A 43 3.30 23.92 -5.85
N GLU A 44 4.22 24.89 -5.91
CA GLU A 44 5.56 24.74 -5.32
C GLU A 44 5.50 24.36 -3.84
N SER A 45 4.57 24.97 -3.09
CA SER A 45 4.33 24.67 -1.67
C SER A 45 3.93 23.21 -1.39
N ASN A 46 3.45 22.49 -2.40
CA ASN A 46 2.97 21.13 -2.28
C ASN A 46 4.02 20.10 -2.71
N LYS A 47 5.16 20.51 -3.26
CA LYS A 47 6.18 19.57 -3.74
C LYS A 47 6.80 18.79 -2.60
N LEU A 48 6.95 17.48 -2.82
CA LEU A 48 7.56 16.53 -1.89
C LEU A 48 8.75 15.87 -2.61
N SER A 49 9.84 16.63 -2.79
CA SER A 49 11.04 16.20 -3.52
C SER A 49 11.64 14.90 -2.97
N GLN A 50 11.45 14.65 -1.67
CA GLN A 50 11.98 13.47 -0.98
C GLN A 50 11.17 12.19 -1.23
N SER A 51 9.91 12.28 -1.72
CA SER A 51 9.03 11.12 -1.91
C SER A 51 9.64 10.08 -2.86
N ILE A 52 10.29 10.52 -3.94
CA ILE A 52 10.91 9.62 -4.93
C ILE A 52 12.09 8.87 -4.32
N ASN A 53 12.91 9.53 -3.51
CA ASN A 53 14.03 8.89 -2.83
C ASN A 53 13.54 7.80 -1.86
N ASN A 54 12.53 8.13 -1.04
CA ASN A 54 11.94 7.17 -0.09
C ASN A 54 11.32 5.96 -0.80
N ALA A 55 10.65 6.19 -1.94
CA ALA A 55 10.08 5.13 -2.76
C ALA A 55 11.16 4.21 -3.38
N ASN A 56 12.30 4.77 -3.77
CA ASN A 56 13.45 4.00 -4.27
C ASN A 56 14.07 3.13 -3.16
N ASP A 57 14.23 3.66 -1.96
CA ASP A 57 14.79 2.91 -0.82
C ASP A 57 13.90 1.72 -0.45
N LEU A 58 12.58 1.92 -0.46
CA LEU A 58 11.61 0.86 -0.23
C LEU A 58 11.65 -0.19 -1.35
N ARG A 59 11.67 0.24 -2.61
CA ARG A 59 11.80 -0.66 -3.79
C ARG A 59 13.02 -1.57 -3.62
N ASP A 60 14.16 -1.01 -3.28
CA ASP A 60 15.42 -1.75 -3.19
C ASP A 60 15.41 -2.73 -2.01
N SER A 61 14.75 -2.35 -0.91
CA SER A 61 14.54 -3.23 0.24
C SER A 61 13.61 -4.40 -0.09
N LEU A 62 12.52 -4.16 -0.82
CA LEU A 62 11.56 -5.18 -1.23
C LEU A 62 12.16 -6.16 -2.26
N LYS A 63 12.96 -5.66 -3.20
CA LYS A 63 13.67 -6.51 -4.17
C LYS A 63 14.62 -7.50 -3.47
N LYS A 64 15.30 -7.09 -2.39
CA LYS A 64 16.17 -7.98 -1.59
C LYS A 64 15.44 -9.17 -0.96
N ILE A 65 14.12 -9.06 -0.76
CA ILE A 65 13.28 -10.12 -0.19
C ILE A 65 12.36 -10.77 -1.25
N ASN A 66 12.75 -10.67 -2.53
CA ASN A 66 12.15 -11.29 -3.71
C ASN A 66 10.74 -10.78 -4.06
N PHE A 67 10.45 -9.50 -3.84
CA PHE A 67 9.29 -8.87 -4.48
C PHE A 67 9.60 -8.51 -5.94
N ASP A 68 8.64 -8.77 -6.82
CA ASP A 68 8.52 -8.12 -8.12
C ASP A 68 7.88 -6.75 -7.92
N VAL A 69 8.69 -5.70 -8.00
CA VAL A 69 8.30 -4.33 -7.64
C VAL A 69 8.08 -3.50 -8.90
N LYS A 70 6.85 -3.05 -9.13
CA LYS A 70 6.51 -1.98 -10.06
C LYS A 70 6.54 -0.63 -9.35
N THR A 71 7.26 0.33 -9.91
CA THR A 71 7.32 1.70 -9.40
C THR A 71 6.79 2.68 -10.43
N ALA A 72 6.02 3.67 -10.00
CA ALA A 72 5.54 4.74 -10.86
C ALA A 72 5.56 6.08 -10.12
N ASN A 73 5.96 7.15 -10.81
CA ASN A 73 6.24 8.44 -10.17
C ASN A 73 5.43 9.56 -10.82
N ASN A 74 4.95 10.50 -10.01
CA ASN A 74 4.27 11.72 -10.42
C ASN A 74 3.11 11.47 -11.40
N LEU A 75 2.20 10.60 -10.99
CA LEU A 75 1.07 10.18 -11.81
C LEU A 75 -0.12 11.12 -11.64
N THR A 76 -0.77 11.42 -12.77
CA THR A 76 -2.11 12.01 -12.81
C THR A 76 -3.18 11.04 -12.32
N LYS A 77 -4.41 11.49 -12.04
CA LYS A 77 -5.51 10.58 -11.64
C LYS A 77 -5.69 9.43 -12.63
N LYS A 78 -5.69 9.77 -13.93
CA LYS A 78 -5.89 8.81 -15.02
C LYS A 78 -4.79 7.77 -15.03
N GLU A 79 -3.54 8.19 -14.90
CA GLU A 79 -2.38 7.29 -14.87
C GLU A 79 -2.34 6.44 -13.61
N MET A 80 -2.65 7.00 -12.42
CA MET A 80 -2.78 6.21 -11.19
C MET A 80 -3.82 5.10 -11.36
N THR A 81 -4.99 5.45 -11.90
CA THR A 81 -6.08 4.49 -12.15
C THR A 81 -5.63 3.41 -13.12
N SER A 82 -4.99 3.77 -14.24
CA SER A 82 -4.45 2.81 -15.20
C SER A 82 -3.41 1.89 -14.56
N GLN A 83 -2.45 2.42 -13.81
CA GLN A 83 -1.41 1.61 -13.16
C GLN A 83 -1.98 0.63 -12.13
N ILE A 84 -3.01 1.04 -11.38
CA ILE A 84 -3.70 0.16 -10.44
C ILE A 84 -4.43 -0.96 -11.20
N ILE A 85 -5.08 -0.65 -12.33
CA ILE A 85 -5.75 -1.63 -13.18
C ILE A 85 -4.72 -2.63 -13.74
N ASP A 86 -3.69 -2.13 -14.41
CA ASP A 86 -2.65 -2.96 -15.05
C ASP A 86 -1.92 -3.83 -14.02
N PHE A 87 -1.73 -3.33 -12.80
CA PHE A 87 -1.15 -4.11 -11.72
C PHE A 87 -2.13 -5.16 -11.18
N SER A 88 -3.42 -4.83 -11.05
CA SER A 88 -4.43 -5.79 -10.58
C SER A 88 -4.55 -7.00 -11.50
N GLU A 89 -4.34 -6.83 -12.81
CA GLU A 89 -4.38 -7.92 -13.80
C GLU A 89 -3.21 -8.90 -13.68
N LEU A 90 -2.13 -8.53 -12.98
CA LEU A 90 -0.99 -9.42 -12.71
C LEU A 90 -1.21 -10.32 -11.50
N ILE A 91 -2.12 -9.93 -10.60
CA ILE A 91 -2.38 -10.61 -9.33
C ILE A 91 -3.14 -11.90 -9.62
N LYS A 92 -2.65 -13.00 -9.04
CA LYS A 92 -3.29 -14.31 -9.07
C LYS A 92 -3.60 -14.76 -7.64
N ASN A 93 -4.56 -15.68 -7.51
CA ASN A 93 -4.90 -16.29 -6.24
C ASN A 93 -3.65 -16.88 -5.58
N GLY A 94 -3.39 -16.49 -4.33
CA GLY A 94 -2.24 -16.93 -3.57
C GLY A 94 -0.99 -16.05 -3.70
N ASP A 95 -1.03 -14.95 -4.46
CA ASP A 95 0.05 -13.95 -4.47
C ASP A 95 0.02 -13.10 -3.19
N LEU A 96 1.20 -12.70 -2.70
CA LEU A 96 1.36 -11.69 -1.66
C LEU A 96 1.49 -10.32 -2.34
N VAL A 97 0.53 -9.44 -2.11
CA VAL A 97 0.47 -8.14 -2.78
C VAL A 97 0.72 -7.01 -1.78
N LEU A 98 1.64 -6.12 -2.11
CA LEU A 98 1.89 -4.88 -1.39
C LEU A 98 1.55 -3.68 -2.29
N PHE A 99 0.73 -2.77 -1.78
CA PHE A 99 0.54 -1.46 -2.38
C PHE A 99 1.11 -0.41 -1.45
N TYR A 100 1.97 0.47 -1.98
CA TYR A 100 2.55 1.57 -1.23
C TYR A 100 2.38 2.87 -2.02
N PHE A 101 1.92 3.91 -1.33
CA PHE A 101 1.78 5.25 -1.88
C PHE A 101 2.58 6.24 -1.03
N CYS A 102 3.35 7.10 -1.69
CA CYS A 102 4.07 8.22 -1.07
C CYS A 102 3.67 9.52 -1.76
N GLY A 103 3.00 10.41 -1.04
CA GLY A 103 2.49 11.67 -1.57
C GLY A 103 1.43 12.27 -0.65
N HIS A 104 0.70 13.27 -1.14
CA HIS A 104 -0.43 13.85 -0.43
C HIS A 104 -1.63 12.90 -0.43
N GLY A 105 -2.28 12.82 0.71
CA GLY A 105 -3.57 12.16 0.89
C GLY A 105 -4.49 13.04 1.72
N CYS A 106 -5.80 12.81 1.60
CA CYS A 106 -6.78 13.47 2.44
C CYS A 106 -7.89 12.50 2.85
N GLN A 107 -8.64 12.89 3.87
CA GLN A 107 -9.83 12.17 4.29
C GLN A 107 -11.04 13.09 4.12
N LEU A 108 -12.09 12.57 3.47
CA LEU A 108 -13.35 13.25 3.29
C LEU A 108 -14.50 12.27 3.55
N ASN A 109 -15.45 12.67 4.39
CA ASN A 109 -16.63 11.84 4.72
C ASN A 109 -16.28 10.41 5.17
N GLY A 110 -15.18 10.25 5.93
CA GLY A 110 -14.70 8.96 6.43
C GLY A 110 -14.01 8.07 5.39
N LYS A 111 -13.79 8.56 4.16
CA LYS A 111 -13.08 7.85 3.08
C LYS A 111 -11.72 8.47 2.84
N ASN A 112 -10.73 7.63 2.51
CA ASN A 112 -9.37 8.10 2.27
C ASN A 112 -9.11 8.25 0.78
N TYR A 113 -8.40 9.32 0.42
CA TYR A 113 -8.12 9.68 -0.96
C TYR A 113 -6.63 9.97 -1.15
N LEU A 114 -6.08 9.48 -2.27
CA LEU A 114 -4.72 9.77 -2.73
C LEU A 114 -4.77 10.91 -3.74
N ILE A 115 -3.92 11.91 -3.57
CA ILE A 115 -3.91 13.11 -4.41
C ILE A 115 -2.93 12.92 -5.58
N PRO A 116 -3.41 13.02 -6.83
CA PRO A 116 -2.56 12.93 -8.01
C PRO A 116 -1.79 14.24 -8.26
N VAL A 117 -0.79 14.24 -9.14
CA VAL A 117 0.01 15.46 -9.39
C VAL A 117 -0.70 16.53 -10.21
N ASP A 118 -1.80 16.19 -10.90
CA ASP A 118 -2.71 17.13 -11.55
C ASP A 118 -3.73 17.73 -10.56
N ASP A 119 -3.25 18.10 -9.36
CA ASP A 119 -4.04 18.56 -8.21
C ASP A 119 -4.74 19.92 -8.39
N ALA A 120 -4.46 20.64 -9.48
CA ALA A 120 -5.06 21.96 -9.74
C ALA A 120 -6.59 21.91 -9.92
N THR A 121 -7.15 20.75 -10.24
CA THR A 121 -8.59 20.53 -10.34
C THR A 121 -9.26 20.32 -8.98
N ILE A 122 -8.50 20.08 -7.91
CA ILE A 122 -9.01 19.84 -6.56
C ILE A 122 -9.00 21.15 -5.78
N GLN A 123 -10.16 21.79 -5.67
CA GLN A 123 -10.31 23.05 -4.92
C GLN A 123 -11.36 22.97 -3.81
N THR A 124 -12.30 22.06 -3.92
CA THR A 124 -13.40 21.83 -2.99
C THR A 124 -13.50 20.37 -2.59
N ASP A 125 -14.27 20.08 -1.54
CA ASP A 125 -14.54 18.70 -1.10
C ASP A 125 -15.17 17.86 -2.21
N ARG A 126 -16.05 18.44 -3.03
CA ARG A 126 -16.65 17.74 -4.18
C ARG A 126 -15.59 17.32 -5.19
N ASP A 127 -14.62 18.20 -5.45
CA ASP A 127 -13.53 17.92 -6.38
C ASP A 127 -12.63 16.78 -5.89
N VAL A 128 -12.50 16.57 -4.58
CA VAL A 128 -11.77 15.41 -4.03
C VAL A 128 -12.43 14.11 -4.50
N GLU A 129 -13.75 13.99 -4.39
CA GLU A 129 -14.46 12.79 -4.83
C GLU A 129 -14.30 12.56 -6.34
N ASP A 130 -14.34 13.63 -7.13
CA ASP A 130 -14.30 13.58 -8.60
C ASP A 130 -12.89 13.47 -9.19
N PHE A 131 -11.84 13.96 -8.52
CA PHE A 131 -10.50 14.08 -9.07
C PHE A 131 -9.38 13.42 -8.24
N ALA A 132 -9.63 12.97 -7.01
CA ALA A 132 -8.68 12.13 -6.27
C ALA A 132 -8.93 10.63 -6.51
N VAL A 133 -8.04 9.78 -5.99
CA VAL A 133 -8.16 8.31 -6.07
C VAL A 133 -8.61 7.77 -4.71
N ASN A 134 -9.80 7.16 -4.67
CA ASN A 134 -10.34 6.57 -3.43
C ASN A 134 -9.59 5.28 -3.06
N VAL A 135 -9.07 5.22 -1.84
CA VAL A 135 -8.23 4.12 -1.33
C VAL A 135 -9.02 2.83 -1.20
N GLU A 136 -10.26 2.90 -0.71
CA GLU A 136 -11.09 1.71 -0.54
C GLU A 136 -11.38 1.05 -1.90
N ARG A 137 -11.68 1.84 -2.94
CA ARG A 137 -11.83 1.37 -4.32
C ARG A 137 -10.54 0.75 -4.86
N THR A 138 -9.38 1.34 -4.56
CA THR A 138 -8.08 0.77 -4.91
C THR A 138 -7.89 -0.60 -4.26
N ILE A 139 -8.17 -0.72 -2.96
CA ILE A 139 -8.06 -1.99 -2.23
C ILE A 139 -9.01 -3.04 -2.83
N THR A 140 -10.28 -2.71 -3.04
CA THR A 140 -11.23 -3.62 -3.70
C THR A 140 -10.72 -4.09 -5.05
N ARG A 141 -10.17 -3.19 -5.88
CA ARG A 141 -9.62 -3.53 -7.20
C ARG A 141 -8.43 -4.49 -7.12
N LEU A 142 -7.59 -4.36 -6.11
CA LEU A 142 -6.40 -5.20 -5.91
C LEU A 142 -6.72 -6.56 -5.29
N LEU A 143 -7.81 -6.66 -4.53
CA LEU A 143 -8.19 -7.89 -3.84
C LEU A 143 -9.17 -8.78 -4.63
N GLY A 144 -9.84 -8.23 -5.66
CA GLY A 144 -10.84 -8.94 -6.46
C GLY A 144 -12.23 -8.83 -5.86
#